data_AF-A0A927GB69-F1
#
_entry.id   AF-A0A927GB69-F1
#
_cell.length_a   1.000
_cell.length_b   1.000
_cell.length_c   1.000
_cell.angle_alpha   90.00
_cell.angle_beta   90.00
_cell.angle_gamma   90.00
#
_symmetry.space_group_name_H-M   'P 1'
#
loop_
_entity.id
_entity.type
_entity.pdbx_description
1 polymer ?
#
loop_
_entity_poly.entity_id
_entity_poly.type
_entity_poly.pdbx_seq_one_letter_code
_entity_poly.pdbx_strand_id
1 'polypeptide(L)'
;MKHYVPHLIPEKHRVLPDYFRQQNQPEATPVTDPADFLWWAMAAVSALAALLVWSYHTGFSFSLLLLAFFASPWGRHRIEKGLRFYFTPALKAGVLGLLVISCVVTGQQYREQVAQAAEASRLAAIAKQKAEQEANRQAMLRLDSLRTYLTKGDGQLKKGAYAKSIGFYKQAVRLTSEVNGIERQHIWAGLAENYFRTKQHQLAVQQYDALMADGSADPEYHYKRALCYQKLGRKREAIADLYEASEAGYKPATKLYDQLNPLLRKLLYYQTVCCDGSDSPSNAKGRGACSHHGGVCNWNKPMKLFKL
;
A
#
# COMPACT_ATOMS: atom_id res chain seq x y z
N MET A 1 56.53 57.51 -22.49
CA MET A 1 55.73 57.43 -23.72
C MET A 1 54.85 58.68 -23.80
N LYS A 2 54.97 59.50 -24.84
CA LYS A 2 54.15 60.72 -24.97
C LYS A 2 52.76 60.31 -25.45
N HIS A 3 51.74 60.58 -24.63
CA HIS A 3 50.35 60.31 -24.96
C HIS A 3 49.88 61.29 -26.05
N TYR A 4 49.36 60.74 -27.15
CA TYR A 4 48.69 61.50 -28.19
C TYR A 4 47.34 62.01 -27.67
N VAL A 5 47.09 63.32 -27.77
CA VAL A 5 45.80 63.93 -27.40
C VAL A 5 45.01 64.15 -28.69
N PRO A 6 43.90 63.42 -28.91
CA PRO A 6 43.12 63.56 -30.13
C PRO A 6 42.42 64.93 -30.19
N HIS A 7 42.23 65.46 -31.41
CA HIS A 7 41.51 66.71 -31.73
C HIS A 7 42.21 68.04 -31.40
N LEU A 8 43.54 68.06 -31.24
CA LEU A 8 44.30 69.29 -30.97
C LEU A 8 44.21 70.37 -32.07
N ILE A 9 43.92 69.98 -33.31
CA ILE A 9 43.84 70.88 -34.47
C ILE A 9 42.41 70.87 -35.03
N PRO A 10 41.73 72.03 -35.05
CA PRO A 10 40.42 72.21 -35.66
C PRO A 10 40.43 71.82 -37.14
N GLU A 11 39.36 71.17 -37.63
CA GLU A 11 39.30 70.56 -38.97
C GLU A 11 39.68 71.50 -40.11
N LYS A 12 39.28 72.77 -40.03
CA LYS A 12 39.56 73.81 -41.03
C LYS A 12 41.05 74.13 -41.24
N HIS A 13 41.92 73.71 -40.32
CA HIS A 13 43.36 73.96 -40.37
C HIS A 13 44.20 72.69 -40.60
N ARG A 14 43.56 71.57 -40.97
CA ARG A 14 44.29 70.34 -41.30
C ARG A 14 44.84 70.43 -42.72
N VAL A 15 46.17 70.45 -42.83
CA VAL A 15 46.90 70.60 -44.11
C VAL A 15 46.74 69.35 -45.00
N LEU A 16 46.31 68.21 -44.45
CA LEU A 16 45.97 66.98 -45.16
C LEU A 16 44.77 66.30 -44.47
N PRO A 17 43.52 66.62 -44.84
CA PRO A 17 42.34 66.07 -44.17
C PRO A 17 42.26 64.54 -44.30
N ASP A 18 42.73 63.98 -45.41
CA ASP A 18 42.71 62.52 -45.66
C ASP A 18 43.81 61.75 -44.90
N TYR A 19 44.88 62.40 -44.45
CA TYR A 19 45.95 61.73 -43.68
C TYR A 19 45.51 61.35 -42.26
N PHE A 20 44.49 62.04 -41.73
CA PHE A 20 43.94 61.82 -40.39
C PHE A 20 42.56 61.14 -40.41
N ARG A 21 42.22 60.39 -41.46
CA ARG A 21 41.01 59.55 -41.42
C ARG A 21 41.14 58.56 -40.25
N GLN A 22 40.34 58.77 -39.22
CA GLN A 22 39.96 57.68 -38.32
C GLN A 22 39.35 56.61 -39.22
N GLN A 23 40.04 55.48 -39.38
CA GLN A 23 39.42 54.28 -39.87
C GLN A 23 38.33 53.92 -38.86
N ASN A 24 37.10 54.38 -39.10
CA ASN A 24 35.93 53.74 -38.54
C ASN A 24 35.97 52.33 -39.13
N GLN A 25 36.43 51.36 -38.35
CA GLN A 25 36.24 49.96 -38.68
C GLN A 25 34.73 49.79 -38.92
N PRO A 26 34.29 49.32 -40.09
CA PRO A 26 32.90 48.92 -40.22
C PRO A 26 32.63 47.89 -39.14
N GLU A 27 31.54 48.05 -38.38
CA GLU A 27 31.07 47.04 -37.45
C GLU A 27 30.95 45.72 -38.22
N ALA A 28 31.92 44.83 -37.99
CA ALA A 28 31.89 43.51 -38.56
C ALA A 28 30.69 42.80 -37.94
N THR A 29 29.60 42.70 -38.70
CA THR A 29 28.63 41.64 -38.46
C THR A 29 29.42 40.33 -38.46
N PRO A 30 29.30 39.48 -37.42
CA PRO A 30 30.11 38.29 -37.34
C PRO A 30 29.60 37.33 -38.41
N VAL A 31 30.22 37.36 -39.59
CA VAL A 31 30.11 36.27 -40.55
C VAL A 31 30.83 35.10 -39.88
N THR A 32 30.09 34.29 -39.14
CA THR A 32 30.60 33.05 -38.57
C THR A 32 31.04 32.17 -39.72
N ASP A 33 32.34 31.94 -39.84
CA ASP A 33 32.91 30.97 -40.77
C ASP A 33 32.20 29.62 -40.53
N PRO A 34 31.69 28.92 -41.56
CA PRO A 34 31.02 27.63 -41.39
C PRO A 34 31.84 26.62 -40.57
N ALA A 35 33.17 26.74 -40.55
CA ALA A 35 34.04 25.94 -39.69
C ALA A 35 33.86 26.24 -38.19
N ASP A 36 33.63 27.49 -37.80
CA ASP A 36 33.46 27.90 -36.39
C ASP A 36 32.14 27.38 -35.81
N PHE A 37 31.11 27.29 -36.64
CA PHE A 37 29.84 26.66 -36.26
C PHE A 37 30.03 25.18 -35.91
N LEU A 38 30.82 24.44 -36.71
CA LEU A 38 31.11 23.03 -36.46
C LEU A 38 31.87 22.81 -35.14
N TRP A 39 32.82 23.69 -34.81
CA TRP A 39 33.53 23.66 -33.54
C TRP A 39 32.62 23.91 -32.33
N TRP A 40 31.70 24.87 -32.45
CA TRP A 40 30.68 25.12 -31.42
C TRP A 40 29.70 23.96 -31.26
N ALA A 41 29.24 23.38 -32.36
CA ALA A 41 28.36 22.21 -32.33
C ALA A 41 29.04 21.02 -31.66
N MET A 42 30.29 20.73 -32.00
CA MET A 42 31.06 19.63 -31.40
C MET A 42 31.30 19.85 -29.90
N ALA A 43 31.61 21.09 -29.49
CA ALA A 43 31.76 21.44 -28.08
C ALA A 43 30.45 21.26 -27.31
N ALA A 44 29.32 21.71 -27.87
CA ALA A 44 28.00 21.58 -27.26
C ALA A 44 27.58 20.12 -27.08
N VAL A 45 27.75 19.28 -28.12
CA VAL A 45 27.43 17.85 -28.05
C VAL A 45 28.29 17.14 -27.01
N SER A 46 29.59 17.45 -26.97
CA SER A 46 30.52 16.84 -26.02
C SER A 46 30.23 17.26 -24.57
N ALA A 47 29.88 18.52 -24.34
CA ALA A 47 29.46 19.01 -23.03
C ALA A 47 28.14 18.38 -22.56
N LEU A 48 27.16 18.24 -23.46
CA LEU A 48 25.88 17.59 -23.14
C LEU A 48 26.09 16.10 -22.82
N ALA A 49 26.89 15.39 -23.61
CA ALA A 49 27.26 14.00 -23.35
C ALA A 49 27.97 13.85 -22.00
N ALA A 50 28.85 14.79 -21.64
CA ALA A 50 29.51 14.79 -20.34
C ALA A 50 28.50 14.90 -19.18
N LEU A 51 27.51 15.79 -19.27
CA LEU A 51 26.49 15.96 -18.23
C LEU A 51 25.65 14.69 -18.03
N LEU A 52 25.29 14.01 -19.13
CA LEU A 52 24.51 12.76 -19.06
C LEU A 52 25.30 11.61 -18.40
N VAL A 53 26.62 11.57 -18.60
CA VAL A 53 27.47 10.50 -18.08
C VAL A 53 28.08 10.83 -16.70
N TRP A 54 27.95 12.08 -16.24
CA TRP A 54 28.54 12.55 -14.98
C TRP A 54 28.15 11.69 -13.77
N SER A 55 26.90 11.24 -13.70
CA SER A 55 26.38 10.41 -12.60
C SER A 55 26.88 8.97 -12.62
N TYR A 56 27.39 8.48 -13.75
CA TYR A 56 27.81 7.10 -13.93
C TYR A 56 29.33 6.94 -13.93
N HIS A 57 30.06 7.83 -14.62
CA HIS A 57 31.52 7.76 -14.69
C HIS A 57 32.16 9.15 -14.81
N THR A 58 32.65 9.66 -13.69
CA THR A 58 33.24 11.01 -13.57
C THR A 58 34.47 11.22 -14.46
N GLY A 59 35.33 10.21 -14.61
CA GLY A 59 36.54 10.30 -15.46
C GLY A 59 36.27 10.49 -16.96
N PHE A 60 35.30 9.75 -17.52
CA PHE A 60 34.90 9.91 -18.92
C PHE A 60 34.17 11.24 -19.14
N SER A 61 33.29 11.63 -18.21
CA SER A 61 32.63 12.93 -18.23
C SER A 61 33.62 14.10 -18.21
N PHE A 62 34.64 14.04 -17.35
CA PHE A 62 35.70 15.05 -17.31
C PHE A 62 36.52 15.10 -18.61
N SER A 63 36.83 13.94 -19.20
CA SER A 63 37.52 13.87 -20.50
C SER A 63 36.70 14.53 -21.62
N LEU A 64 35.38 14.31 -21.65
CA LEU A 64 34.46 14.95 -22.58
C LEU A 64 34.34 16.47 -22.34
N LEU A 65 34.38 16.94 -21.09
CA LEU A 65 34.40 18.37 -20.76
C LEU A 65 35.70 19.04 -21.20
N LEU A 66 36.85 18.39 -21.03
CA LEU A 66 38.13 18.91 -21.53
C LEU A 66 38.15 19.00 -23.05
N LEU A 67 37.61 17.98 -23.72
CA LEU A 67 37.44 17.97 -25.18
C LEU A 67 36.47 19.08 -25.62
N ALA A 68 35.34 19.27 -24.93
CA ALA A 68 34.40 20.36 -25.20
C ALA A 68 35.02 21.75 -25.00
N PHE A 69 35.77 21.94 -23.91
CA PHE A 69 36.45 23.19 -23.60
C PHE A 69 37.50 23.53 -24.65
N PHE A 70 38.31 22.57 -25.08
CA PHE A 70 39.31 22.78 -26.12
C PHE A 70 38.71 22.88 -27.54
N ALA A 71 37.57 22.23 -27.80
CA ALA A 71 36.82 22.36 -29.04
C ALA A 71 36.16 23.75 -29.18
N SER A 72 35.79 24.38 -28.08
CA SER A 72 35.21 25.72 -28.09
C SER A 72 36.28 26.79 -28.41
N PRO A 73 36.02 27.71 -29.36
CA PRO A 73 36.89 28.86 -29.63
C PRO A 73 37.18 29.69 -28.37
N TRP A 74 36.19 29.82 -27.49
CA TRP A 74 36.32 30.52 -26.21
C TRP A 74 37.33 29.86 -25.28
N GLY A 75 37.29 28.53 -25.13
CA GLY A 75 38.20 27.80 -24.25
C GLY A 75 39.64 27.84 -24.76
N ARG A 76 39.86 27.70 -26.07
CA ARG A 76 41.19 27.89 -26.68
C ARG A 76 41.75 29.28 -26.44
N HIS A 77 40.95 30.32 -26.70
CA HIS A 77 41.38 31.70 -26.50
C HIS A 77 41.78 31.99 -25.05
N ARG A 78 41.06 31.40 -24.07
CA ARG A 78 41.42 31.50 -22.65
C ARG A 78 42.77 30.86 -22.34
N ILE A 79 43.05 29.68 -22.90
CA ILE A 79 44.35 28.99 -22.72
C ILE A 79 45.48 29.78 -23.37
N GLU A 80 45.30 30.23 -24.62
CA GLU A 80 46.31 30.99 -25.37
C GLU A 80 46.67 32.31 -24.65
N LYS A 81 45.66 33.02 -24.14
CA LYS A 81 45.86 34.24 -23.35
C LYS A 81 46.56 33.98 -22.02
N GLY A 82 46.21 32.89 -21.33
CA GLY A 82 46.82 32.51 -20.06
C GLY A 82 48.28 32.11 -20.21
N LEU A 83 48.62 31.35 -21.25
CA LEU A 83 49.97 30.87 -21.54
C LEU A 83 50.81 31.84 -22.38
N ARG A 84 50.21 32.96 -22.85
CA ARG A 84 50.83 33.93 -23.77
C ARG A 84 51.42 33.25 -25.01
N PHE A 85 50.71 32.27 -25.54
CA PHE A 85 51.17 31.40 -26.62
C PHE A 85 50.03 31.14 -27.61
N TYR A 86 50.32 31.15 -28.91
CA TYR A 86 49.34 30.85 -29.96
C TYR A 86 49.54 29.42 -30.48
N PHE A 87 48.47 28.62 -30.52
CA PHE A 87 48.59 27.26 -31.02
C PHE A 87 48.73 27.24 -32.55
N THR A 88 49.82 26.64 -33.04
CA THR A 88 49.95 26.31 -34.47
C THR A 88 48.95 25.21 -34.86
N PRO A 89 48.52 25.14 -36.13
CA PRO A 89 47.57 24.11 -36.58
C PRO A 89 48.00 22.67 -36.23
N ALA A 90 49.31 22.38 -36.34
CA ALA A 90 49.88 21.08 -35.98
C ALA A 90 49.74 20.77 -34.48
N LEU A 91 49.97 21.76 -33.61
CA LEU A 91 49.85 21.58 -32.17
C LEU A 91 48.38 21.45 -31.73
N LYS A 92 47.45 22.17 -32.37
CA LYS A 92 46.00 22.00 -32.16
C LYS A 92 45.56 20.56 -32.47
N ALA A 93 46.01 20.04 -33.61
CA ALA A 93 45.73 18.67 -34.02
C ALA A 93 46.34 17.64 -33.05
N GLY A 94 47.58 17.87 -32.58
CA GLY A 94 48.23 16.99 -31.60
C GLY A 94 47.52 16.94 -30.26
N VAL A 95 47.15 18.10 -29.69
CA VAL A 95 46.41 18.17 -28.40
C VAL A 95 45.02 17.56 -28.54
N LEU A 96 44.30 17.84 -29.64
CA LEU A 96 42.99 17.25 -29.88
C LEU A 96 43.08 15.73 -30.06
N GLY A 97 44.10 15.23 -30.76
CA GLY A 97 44.36 13.79 -30.89
C GLY A 97 44.57 13.10 -29.55
N LEU A 98 45.35 13.70 -28.65
CA LEU A 98 45.56 13.19 -27.29
C LEU A 98 44.26 13.18 -26.45
N LEU A 99 43.45 14.23 -26.54
CA LEU A 99 42.15 14.31 -25.86
C LEU A 99 41.17 13.25 -26.38
N VAL A 100 41.14 13.01 -27.70
CA VAL A 100 40.32 11.95 -28.30
C VAL A 100 40.76 10.58 -27.80
N ILE A 101 42.07 10.30 -27.73
CA ILE A 101 42.59 9.03 -27.18
C ILE A 101 42.17 8.86 -25.72
N SER A 102 42.29 9.91 -24.90
CA SER A 102 41.83 9.90 -23.50
C SER A 102 40.33 9.60 -23.38
N CYS A 103 39.49 10.21 -24.24
CA CYS A 103 38.06 9.93 -24.31
C CYS A 103 37.76 8.49 -24.75
N VAL A 104 38.54 7.90 -25.66
CA VAL A 104 38.35 6.51 -26.09
C VAL A 104 38.66 5.54 -24.95
N VAL A 105 39.79 5.72 -24.25
CA VAL A 105 40.20 4.84 -23.15
C VAL A 105 39.19 4.90 -22.00
N THR A 106 38.84 6.12 -21.56
CA THR A 106 37.86 6.30 -20.48
C THR A 106 36.44 5.90 -20.91
N GLY A 107 36.11 6.03 -22.19
CA GLY A 107 34.86 5.57 -22.77
C GLY A 107 34.70 4.05 -22.79
N GLN A 108 35.79 3.30 -23.00
CA GLN A 108 35.77 1.83 -22.87
C GLN A 108 35.46 1.40 -21.44
N GLN A 109 36.12 2.00 -20.45
CA GLN A 109 35.86 1.74 -19.04
C GLN A 109 34.42 2.06 -18.64
N TYR A 110 33.87 3.18 -19.11
CA TYR A 110 32.45 3.52 -18.92
C TYR A 110 31.51 2.44 -19.48
N ARG A 111 31.78 1.94 -20.70
CA ARG A 111 30.96 0.89 -21.32
C ARG A 111 30.96 -0.40 -20.51
N GLU A 112 32.12 -0.81 -20.01
CA GLU A 112 32.25 -2.01 -19.17
C GLU A 112 31.48 -1.85 -17.85
N GLN A 113 31.59 -0.70 -17.19
CA GLN A 113 30.88 -0.43 -15.95
C GLN A 113 29.36 -0.42 -16.14
N VAL A 114 28.86 0.16 -17.24
CA VAL A 114 27.43 0.14 -17.57
C VAL A 114 26.97 -1.29 -17.86
N ALA A 115 27.76 -2.09 -18.59
CA ALA A 115 27.44 -3.48 -18.87
C ALA A 115 27.35 -4.32 -17.59
N GLN A 116 28.32 -4.15 -16.67
CA GLN A 116 28.31 -4.82 -15.36
C GLN A 116 27.11 -4.40 -14.51
N ALA A 117 26.77 -3.10 -14.47
CA ALA A 117 25.61 -2.63 -13.73
C ALA A 117 24.28 -3.16 -14.32
N ALA A 118 24.18 -3.26 -15.64
CA ALA A 118 23.02 -3.85 -16.31
C ALA A 118 22.91 -5.37 -16.06
N GLU A 119 24.03 -6.08 -16.01
CA GLU A 119 24.04 -7.51 -15.66
C GLU A 119 23.67 -7.73 -14.19
N ALA A 120 24.23 -6.93 -13.28
CA ALA A 120 23.90 -6.99 -11.86
C ALA A 120 22.41 -6.72 -11.60
N SER A 121 21.82 -5.72 -12.28
CA SER A 121 20.39 -5.43 -12.16
C SER A 121 19.52 -6.55 -12.73
N ARG A 122 19.93 -7.16 -13.85
CA ARG A 122 19.26 -8.34 -14.42
C ARG A 122 19.31 -9.55 -13.47
N LEU A 123 20.46 -9.83 -12.88
CA LEU A 123 20.62 -10.92 -11.91
C LEU A 123 19.80 -10.66 -10.64
N ALA A 124 19.77 -9.42 -10.15
CA ALA A 124 18.94 -9.03 -9.02
C ALA A 124 17.44 -9.19 -9.32
N ALA A 125 16.98 -8.83 -10.52
CA ALA A 125 15.60 -9.04 -10.96
C ALA A 125 15.24 -10.54 -11.01
N ILE A 126 16.14 -11.38 -11.56
CA ILE A 126 15.96 -12.84 -11.57
C ILE A 126 15.93 -13.41 -10.15
N ALA A 127 16.83 -12.95 -9.27
CA ALA A 127 16.88 -13.39 -7.88
C ALA A 127 15.61 -13.00 -7.12
N LYS A 128 15.11 -11.78 -7.32
CA LYS A 128 13.84 -11.32 -6.75
C LYS A 128 12.67 -12.16 -7.25
N GLN A 129 12.59 -12.42 -8.56
CA GLN A 129 11.54 -13.27 -9.13
C GLN A 129 11.59 -14.69 -8.56
N LYS A 130 12.78 -15.28 -8.43
CA LYS A 130 12.95 -16.62 -7.82
C LYS A 130 12.53 -16.63 -6.34
N ALA A 131 12.88 -15.58 -5.59
CA ALA A 131 12.48 -15.46 -4.19
C ALA A 131 10.95 -15.33 -4.05
N GLU A 132 10.30 -14.55 -4.91
CA GLU A 132 8.83 -14.44 -4.96
C GLU A 132 8.18 -15.78 -5.34
N GLN A 133 8.74 -16.50 -6.32
CA GLN A 133 8.26 -17.83 -6.70
C GLN A 133 8.37 -18.85 -5.56
N GLU A 134 9.49 -18.86 -4.84
CA GLU A 134 9.70 -19.77 -3.71
C GLU A 134 8.78 -19.41 -2.54
N ALA A 135 8.60 -18.13 -2.23
CA ALA A 135 7.62 -17.67 -1.23
C ALA A 135 6.20 -18.11 -1.60
N ASN A 136 5.79 -17.93 -2.87
CA ASN A 136 4.50 -18.38 -3.36
C ASN A 136 4.34 -19.90 -3.28
N ARG A 137 5.40 -20.66 -3.59
CA ARG A 137 5.40 -22.11 -3.45
C ARG A 137 5.21 -22.54 -2.00
N GLN A 138 5.92 -21.92 -1.07
CA GLN A 138 5.79 -22.21 0.36
C GLN A 138 4.39 -21.86 0.88
N ALA A 139 3.83 -20.73 0.44
CA ALA A 139 2.46 -20.35 0.76
C ALA A 139 1.45 -21.39 0.25
N MET A 140 1.62 -21.90 -0.98
CA MET A 140 0.76 -22.96 -1.53
C MET A 140 0.87 -24.26 -0.72
N LEU A 141 2.08 -24.70 -0.37
CA LEU A 141 2.27 -25.90 0.46
C LEU A 141 1.66 -25.75 1.85
N ARG A 142 1.74 -24.56 2.44
CA ARG A 142 1.09 -24.24 3.71
C ARG A 142 -0.43 -24.36 3.59
N LEU A 143 -1.03 -23.76 2.56
CA LEU A 143 -2.47 -23.80 2.33
C LEU A 143 -2.98 -25.22 2.01
N ASP A 144 -2.22 -26.00 1.25
CA ASP A 144 -2.56 -27.40 0.97
C ASP A 144 -2.52 -28.26 2.25
N SER A 145 -1.48 -28.07 3.07
CA SER A 145 -1.37 -28.71 4.38
C SER A 145 -2.54 -28.32 5.30
N LEU A 146 -2.90 -27.04 5.33
CA LEU A 146 -4.03 -26.53 6.09
C LEU A 146 -5.35 -27.20 5.67
N ARG A 147 -5.65 -27.20 4.36
CA ARG A 147 -6.84 -27.86 3.80
C ARG A 147 -6.87 -29.35 4.09
N THR A 148 -5.71 -30.00 4.03
CA THR A 148 -5.57 -31.42 4.39
C THR A 148 -5.94 -31.66 5.86
N TYR A 149 -5.44 -30.83 6.78
CA TYR A 149 -5.78 -30.94 8.21
C TYR A 149 -7.26 -30.65 8.48
N LEU A 150 -7.83 -29.64 7.82
CA LEU A 150 -9.26 -29.34 7.92
C LEU A 150 -10.11 -30.53 7.46
N THR A 151 -9.81 -31.08 6.30
CA THR A 151 -10.54 -32.23 5.73
C THR A 151 -10.45 -33.46 6.64
N LYS A 152 -9.27 -33.73 7.20
CA LYS A 152 -9.08 -34.80 8.20
C LYS A 152 -9.84 -34.52 9.49
N GLY A 153 -9.80 -33.27 9.98
CA GLY A 153 -10.54 -32.82 11.16
C GLY A 153 -12.05 -33.01 11.02
N ASP A 154 -12.63 -32.51 9.94
CA ASP A 154 -14.04 -32.66 9.58
C ASP A 154 -14.43 -34.13 9.44
N GLY A 155 -13.58 -34.92 8.77
CA GLY A 155 -13.79 -36.35 8.58
C GLY A 155 -13.81 -37.12 9.91
N GLN A 156 -12.93 -36.80 10.85
CA GLN A 156 -12.95 -37.41 12.18
C GLN A 156 -14.13 -36.91 13.04
N LEU A 157 -14.53 -35.64 12.91
CA LEU A 157 -15.69 -35.08 13.60
C LEU A 157 -16.97 -35.83 13.20
N LYS A 158 -17.17 -36.04 11.89
CA LYS A 158 -18.32 -36.81 11.36
C LYS A 158 -18.34 -38.27 11.85
N LYS A 159 -17.16 -38.87 12.08
CA LYS A 159 -17.02 -40.24 12.62
C LYS A 159 -17.19 -40.31 14.15
N GLY A 160 -17.39 -39.18 14.83
CA GLY A 160 -17.44 -39.12 16.30
C GLY A 160 -16.08 -39.29 16.99
N ALA A 161 -14.97 -39.32 16.24
CA ALA A 161 -13.63 -39.46 16.76
C ALA A 161 -13.07 -38.10 17.23
N TYR A 162 -13.74 -37.50 18.22
CA TYR A 162 -13.55 -36.09 18.59
C TYR A 162 -12.12 -35.75 19.03
N ALA A 163 -11.47 -36.61 19.84
CA ALA A 163 -10.09 -36.37 20.29
C ALA A 163 -9.10 -36.30 19.12
N LYS A 164 -9.27 -37.15 18.10
CA LYS A 164 -8.44 -37.12 16.87
C LYS A 164 -8.75 -35.89 16.03
N SER A 165 -10.02 -35.52 15.92
CA SER A 165 -10.46 -34.31 15.22
C SER A 165 -9.84 -33.04 15.81
N ILE A 166 -9.85 -32.90 17.15
CA ILE A 166 -9.18 -31.79 17.86
C ILE A 166 -7.70 -31.73 17.48
N GLY A 167 -7.02 -32.88 17.43
CA GLY A 167 -5.61 -32.95 17.04
C GLY A 167 -5.37 -32.33 15.66
N PHE A 168 -6.20 -32.66 14.67
CA PHE A 168 -6.08 -32.10 13.33
C PHE A 168 -6.42 -30.61 13.27
N TYR A 169 -7.49 -30.15 13.92
CA TYR A 169 -7.79 -28.71 13.96
C TYR A 169 -6.71 -27.91 14.69
N LYS A 170 -6.08 -28.45 15.74
CA LYS A 170 -4.94 -27.79 16.41
C LYS A 170 -3.73 -27.64 15.48
N GLN A 171 -3.48 -28.61 14.59
CA GLN A 171 -2.46 -28.46 13.55
C GLN A 171 -2.87 -27.40 12.53
N ALA A 172 -4.15 -27.35 12.15
CA ALA A 172 -4.68 -26.31 11.27
C ALA A 172 -4.47 -24.90 11.87
N VAL A 173 -4.77 -24.69 13.16
CA VAL A 173 -4.55 -23.40 13.86
C VAL A 173 -3.10 -22.92 13.74
N ARG A 174 -2.11 -23.81 13.84
CA ARG A 174 -0.69 -23.44 13.73
C ARG A 174 -0.32 -22.87 12.36
N LEU A 175 -1.12 -23.17 11.34
CA LEU A 175 -0.92 -22.72 9.97
C LEU A 175 -1.74 -21.48 9.61
N THR A 176 -2.53 -20.90 10.54
CA THR A 176 -3.47 -19.79 10.22
C THR A 176 -2.89 -18.38 10.32
N SER A 177 -1.57 -18.22 10.53
CA SER A 177 -0.94 -16.91 10.80
C SER A 177 -1.28 -15.81 9.77
N GLU A 178 -1.71 -16.16 8.56
CA GLU A 178 -2.06 -15.23 7.47
C GLU A 178 -3.33 -15.62 6.72
N VAL A 179 -4.22 -16.40 7.33
CA VAL A 179 -5.37 -17.00 6.62
C VAL A 179 -6.61 -16.09 6.71
N ASN A 180 -7.39 -16.08 5.62
CA ASN A 180 -8.72 -15.46 5.50
C ASN A 180 -9.61 -15.82 6.70
N GLY A 181 -10.38 -14.86 7.22
CA GLY A 181 -11.25 -15.03 8.39
C GLY A 181 -12.16 -16.26 8.29
N ILE A 182 -12.60 -16.62 7.08
CA ILE A 182 -13.49 -17.77 6.85
C ILE A 182 -12.89 -19.10 7.32
N GLU A 183 -11.65 -19.44 6.94
CA GLU A 183 -11.04 -20.72 7.35
C GLU A 183 -10.72 -20.71 8.85
N ARG A 184 -10.39 -19.55 9.42
CA ARG A 184 -10.17 -19.38 10.86
C ARG A 184 -11.45 -19.65 11.66
N GLN A 185 -12.56 -19.09 11.20
CA GLN A 185 -13.89 -19.35 11.76
C GLN A 185 -14.26 -20.83 11.65
N HIS A 186 -14.02 -21.47 10.51
CA HIS A 186 -14.25 -22.91 10.35
C HIS A 186 -13.48 -23.74 11.38
N ILE A 187 -12.22 -23.40 11.65
CA ILE A 187 -11.38 -24.11 12.63
C ILE A 187 -11.93 -23.93 14.05
N TRP A 188 -12.26 -22.70 14.45
CA TRP A 188 -12.80 -22.44 15.78
C TRP A 188 -14.16 -23.09 15.98
N ALA A 189 -15.04 -23.06 14.98
CA ALA A 189 -16.34 -23.74 15.03
C ALA A 189 -16.16 -25.27 15.18
N GLY A 190 -15.24 -25.86 14.40
CA GLY A 190 -14.88 -27.27 14.50
C GLY A 190 -14.31 -27.64 15.88
N LEU A 191 -13.41 -26.82 16.44
CA LEU A 191 -12.88 -27.03 17.79
C LEU A 191 -13.95 -26.89 18.86
N ALA A 192 -14.81 -25.87 18.77
CA ALA A 192 -15.88 -25.62 19.72
C ALA A 192 -16.84 -26.83 19.81
N GLU A 193 -17.28 -27.34 18.65
CA GLU A 193 -18.13 -28.53 18.57
C GLU A 193 -17.44 -29.75 19.18
N ASN A 194 -16.17 -30.00 18.83
CA ASN A 194 -15.42 -31.12 19.40
C ASN A 194 -15.26 -31.02 20.93
N TYR A 195 -14.95 -29.83 21.45
CA TYR A 195 -14.84 -29.62 22.89
C TYR A 195 -16.18 -29.79 23.59
N PHE A 196 -17.27 -29.33 22.97
CA PHE A 196 -18.62 -29.56 23.48
C PHE A 196 -18.94 -31.07 23.58
N ARG A 197 -18.66 -31.85 22.53
CA ARG A 197 -18.90 -33.29 22.47
C ARG A 197 -18.03 -34.08 23.46
N THR A 198 -16.83 -33.60 23.76
CA THR A 198 -15.93 -34.19 24.74
C THR A 198 -16.13 -33.67 26.17
N LYS A 199 -17.22 -32.93 26.42
CA LYS A 199 -17.59 -32.34 27.72
C LYS A 199 -16.60 -31.30 28.26
N GLN A 200 -15.71 -30.79 27.42
CA GLN A 200 -14.77 -29.71 27.74
C GLN A 200 -15.44 -28.36 27.52
N HIS A 201 -16.54 -28.11 28.23
CA HIS A 201 -17.45 -26.97 27.97
C HIS A 201 -16.76 -25.61 28.13
N GLN A 202 -15.80 -25.47 29.04
CA GLN A 202 -15.05 -24.21 29.22
C GLN A 202 -14.16 -23.89 28.02
N LEU A 203 -13.51 -24.88 27.41
CA LEU A 203 -12.74 -24.67 26.19
C LEU A 203 -13.64 -24.38 24.99
N ALA A 204 -14.81 -25.02 24.92
CA ALA A 204 -15.81 -24.73 23.88
C ALA A 204 -16.27 -23.26 23.94
N VAL A 205 -16.57 -22.75 25.14
CA VAL A 205 -16.90 -21.33 25.36
C VAL A 205 -15.81 -20.42 24.80
N GLN A 206 -14.54 -20.67 25.13
CA GLN A 206 -13.42 -19.86 24.62
C GLN A 206 -13.36 -19.82 23.09
N GLN A 207 -13.69 -20.93 22.41
CA GLN A 207 -13.71 -20.95 20.94
C GLN A 207 -14.90 -20.16 20.38
N TYR A 208 -16.07 -20.23 21.01
CA TYR A 208 -17.22 -19.40 20.62
C TYR A 208 -16.96 -17.91 20.87
N ASP A 209 -16.30 -17.56 21.97
CA ASP A 209 -15.88 -16.19 22.24
C ASP A 209 -14.96 -15.66 21.13
N ALA A 210 -14.00 -16.48 20.68
CA ALA A 210 -13.11 -16.13 19.57
C ALA A 210 -13.87 -15.94 18.24
N LEU A 211 -14.85 -16.81 17.95
CA LEU A 211 -15.71 -16.68 16.76
C LEU A 211 -16.49 -15.36 16.72
N MET A 212 -17.08 -14.98 17.85
CA MET A 212 -17.85 -13.74 17.97
C MET A 212 -16.93 -12.51 17.94
N ALA A 213 -15.75 -12.58 18.55
CA ALA A 213 -14.78 -11.49 18.51
C ALA A 213 -14.22 -11.22 17.10
N ASP A 214 -14.14 -12.25 16.25
CA ASP A 214 -13.74 -12.15 14.84
C ASP A 214 -14.86 -11.62 13.93
N GLY A 215 -15.97 -11.15 14.51
CA GLY A 215 -17.09 -10.53 13.79
C GLY A 215 -18.05 -11.51 13.15
N SER A 216 -18.01 -12.80 13.53
CA SER A 216 -19.00 -13.75 13.01
C SER A 216 -20.38 -13.47 13.59
N ALA A 217 -21.36 -13.24 12.71
CA ALA A 217 -22.72 -12.83 13.05
C ALA A 217 -23.73 -14.00 13.10
N ASP A 218 -23.26 -15.25 13.20
CA ASP A 218 -24.14 -16.41 13.24
C ASP A 218 -24.79 -16.55 14.64
N PRO A 219 -26.11 -16.35 14.79
CA PRO A 219 -26.79 -16.46 16.07
C PRO A 219 -26.75 -17.88 16.66
N GLU A 220 -26.44 -18.89 15.84
CA GLU A 220 -26.19 -20.25 16.31
C GLU A 220 -25.01 -20.33 17.29
N TYR A 221 -24.01 -19.43 17.20
CA TYR A 221 -22.88 -19.42 18.12
C TYR A 221 -23.25 -18.97 19.52
N HIS A 222 -24.11 -17.95 19.65
CA HIS A 222 -24.69 -17.56 20.94
C HIS A 222 -25.47 -18.74 21.55
N TYR A 223 -26.32 -19.39 20.75
CA TYR A 223 -27.06 -20.58 21.21
C TYR A 223 -26.13 -21.71 21.69
N LYS A 224 -25.09 -22.06 20.93
CA LYS A 224 -24.15 -23.13 21.31
C LYS A 224 -23.31 -22.76 22.53
N ARG A 225 -22.90 -21.50 22.66
CA ARG A 225 -22.21 -21.00 23.87
C ARG A 225 -23.14 -21.08 25.09
N ALA A 226 -24.42 -20.74 24.94
CA ALA A 226 -25.41 -20.89 25.99
C ALA A 226 -25.58 -22.34 26.46
N LEU A 227 -25.58 -23.30 25.53
CA LEU A 227 -25.59 -24.73 25.87
C LEU A 227 -24.38 -25.11 26.72
N CYS A 228 -23.19 -24.57 26.39
CA CYS A 228 -22.00 -24.78 27.20
C CYS A 228 -22.15 -24.18 28.60
N TYR A 229 -22.65 -22.95 28.71
CA TYR A 229 -22.92 -22.31 29.99
C TYR A 229 -23.92 -23.07 30.84
N GLN A 230 -24.98 -23.62 30.23
CA GLN A 230 -25.94 -24.47 30.92
C GLN A 230 -25.26 -25.71 31.53
N LYS A 231 -24.36 -26.37 30.78
CA LYS A 231 -23.60 -27.53 31.28
C LYS A 231 -22.59 -27.17 32.36
N LEU A 232 -22.10 -25.93 32.38
CA LEU A 232 -21.23 -25.39 33.42
C LEU A 232 -22.00 -24.84 34.65
N GLY A 233 -23.35 -24.85 34.62
CA GLY A 233 -24.18 -24.28 35.70
C GLY A 233 -24.27 -22.74 35.69
N ARG A 234 -23.71 -22.08 34.67
CA ARG A 234 -23.68 -20.62 34.48
C ARG A 234 -24.99 -20.13 33.86
N LYS A 235 -26.08 -20.24 34.63
CA LYS A 235 -27.45 -20.01 34.13
C LYS A 235 -27.71 -18.59 33.64
N ARG A 236 -27.14 -17.57 34.30
CA ARG A 236 -27.36 -16.17 33.92
C ARG A 236 -26.79 -15.87 32.55
N GLU A 237 -25.56 -16.31 32.30
CA GLU A 237 -24.88 -16.13 31.01
C GLU A 237 -25.54 -16.96 29.91
N ALA A 238 -26.02 -18.16 30.21
CA ALA A 238 -26.80 -18.94 29.26
C ALA A 238 -28.09 -18.22 28.83
N ILE A 239 -28.83 -17.62 29.76
CA ILE A 239 -30.07 -16.88 29.46
C ILE A 239 -29.76 -15.64 28.60
N ALA A 240 -28.69 -14.90 28.91
CA ALA A 240 -28.28 -13.75 28.12
C ALA A 240 -27.95 -14.14 26.67
N ASP A 241 -27.14 -15.19 26.46
CA ASP A 241 -26.82 -15.66 25.11
C ASP A 241 -28.04 -16.18 24.34
N LEU A 242 -28.97 -16.86 25.02
CA LEU A 242 -30.20 -17.32 24.40
C LEU A 242 -31.12 -16.16 23.99
N TYR A 243 -31.11 -15.07 24.76
CA TYR A 243 -31.83 -13.84 24.40
C TYR A 243 -31.25 -13.23 23.12
N GLU A 244 -29.93 -13.01 23.06
CA GLU A 244 -29.26 -12.48 21.86
C GLU A 244 -29.54 -13.33 20.61
N ALA A 245 -29.41 -14.65 20.72
CA ALA A 245 -29.74 -15.56 19.62
C ALA A 245 -31.24 -15.53 19.24
N SER A 246 -32.13 -15.36 20.22
CA SER A 246 -33.58 -15.27 19.98
C SER A 246 -33.97 -13.97 19.29
N GLU A 247 -33.38 -12.83 19.68
CA GLU A 247 -33.60 -11.53 19.02
C GLU A 247 -33.13 -11.56 17.56
N ALA A 248 -32.06 -12.29 17.28
CA ALA A 248 -31.60 -12.58 15.92
C ALA A 248 -32.48 -13.60 15.16
N GLY A 249 -33.58 -14.09 15.76
CA GLY A 249 -34.54 -14.98 15.12
C GLY A 249 -34.19 -16.47 15.14
N TYR A 250 -33.19 -16.89 15.92
CA TYR A 250 -32.79 -18.29 16.01
C TYR A 250 -33.77 -19.11 16.87
N LYS A 251 -34.75 -19.73 16.21
CA LYS A 251 -35.87 -20.46 16.84
C LYS A 251 -35.47 -21.46 17.95
N PRO A 252 -34.39 -22.26 17.82
CA PRO A 252 -33.99 -23.16 18.91
C PRO A 252 -33.57 -22.41 20.18
N ALA A 253 -32.95 -21.22 20.03
CA ALA A 253 -32.63 -20.37 21.17
C ALA A 253 -33.89 -19.82 21.82
N THR A 254 -34.86 -19.31 21.05
CA THR A 254 -36.15 -18.83 21.59
C THR A 254 -36.84 -19.90 22.42
N LYS A 255 -36.93 -21.13 21.88
CA LYS A 255 -37.54 -22.25 22.59
C LYS A 255 -36.82 -22.56 23.91
N LEU A 256 -35.48 -22.59 23.90
CA LEU A 256 -34.70 -22.89 25.09
C LEU A 256 -34.69 -21.72 26.08
N TYR A 257 -34.70 -20.48 25.59
CA TYR A 257 -34.85 -19.26 26.38
C TYR A 257 -36.16 -19.28 27.17
N ASP A 258 -37.27 -19.56 26.50
CA ASP A 258 -38.60 -19.65 27.13
C ASP A 258 -38.68 -20.76 28.19
N GLN A 259 -37.95 -21.87 27.99
CA GLN A 259 -37.87 -22.97 28.95
C GLN A 259 -37.00 -22.64 30.17
N LEU A 260 -35.87 -21.98 29.96
CA LEU A 260 -34.85 -21.74 31.00
C LEU A 260 -35.01 -20.42 31.73
N ASN A 261 -35.74 -19.46 31.17
CA ASN A 261 -35.99 -18.18 31.79
C ASN A 261 -37.29 -18.22 32.62
N PRO A 262 -37.23 -18.45 33.95
CA PRO A 262 -38.43 -18.43 34.79
C PRO A 262 -39.09 -17.04 34.84
N LEU A 263 -38.44 -15.97 34.35
CA LEU A 263 -38.95 -14.60 34.38
C LEU A 263 -39.98 -14.29 33.29
N LEU A 264 -40.27 -15.20 32.35
CA LEU A 264 -41.21 -14.93 31.26
C LEU A 264 -42.70 -15.10 31.60
N ARG A 265 -43.07 -15.33 32.87
CA ARG A 265 -44.49 -15.29 33.26
C ARG A 265 -44.76 -14.90 34.71
N LYS A 266 -44.25 -13.75 35.17
CA LYS A 266 -45.11 -12.94 36.05
C LYS A 266 -46.02 -12.12 35.13
N LEU A 267 -47.13 -12.75 34.72
CA LEU A 267 -48.28 -11.99 34.22
C LEU A 267 -48.61 -10.99 35.32
N LEU A 268 -48.30 -9.71 35.08
CA LEU A 268 -48.58 -8.69 36.09
C LEU A 268 -50.10 -8.49 36.14
N TYR A 269 -50.69 -8.24 34.97
CA TYR A 269 -52.11 -8.06 34.78
C TYR A 269 -52.45 -8.16 33.28
N TYR A 270 -53.75 -8.18 32.98
CA TYR A 270 -54.26 -8.03 31.63
C TYR A 270 -54.65 -6.56 31.40
N GLN A 271 -54.18 -5.98 30.29
CA GLN A 271 -54.58 -4.66 29.83
C GLN A 271 -55.67 -4.78 28.77
N THR A 272 -56.73 -4.01 28.96
CA THR A 272 -57.85 -3.91 28.04
C THR A 272 -57.41 -3.19 26.77
N VAL A 273 -57.84 -3.75 25.64
CA VAL A 273 -57.49 -3.29 24.30
C VAL A 273 -58.76 -2.77 23.64
N CYS A 274 -58.66 -1.64 22.97
CA CYS A 274 -59.74 -1.12 22.15
C CYS A 274 -59.79 -1.89 20.81
N CYS A 275 -60.91 -1.84 20.09
CA CYS A 275 -61.08 -2.65 18.88
C CYS A 275 -60.28 -2.22 17.66
N ASP A 276 -59.69 -1.02 17.70
CA ASP A 276 -58.68 -0.57 16.74
C ASP A 276 -57.26 -1.10 17.05
N GLY A 277 -57.08 -1.89 18.12
CA GLY A 277 -55.81 -2.46 18.55
C GLY A 277 -54.98 -1.58 19.48
N SER A 278 -55.48 -0.38 19.83
CA SER A 278 -54.83 0.50 20.81
C SER A 278 -55.04 0.03 22.25
N ASP A 279 -54.09 0.35 23.14
CA ASP A 279 -54.14 -0.02 24.55
C ASP A 279 -55.01 0.96 25.34
N SER A 280 -55.92 0.48 26.20
CA SER A 280 -56.70 1.34 27.11
C SER A 280 -55.77 1.91 28.20
N PRO A 281 -55.56 3.24 28.28
CA PRO A 281 -54.59 3.82 29.21
C PRO A 281 -54.98 3.64 30.67
N SER A 282 -56.28 3.59 30.96
CA SER A 282 -56.84 3.41 32.30
C SER A 282 -57.33 1.98 32.56
N ASN A 283 -57.14 1.06 31.61
CA ASN A 283 -57.66 -0.31 31.69
C ASN A 283 -59.20 -0.38 31.88
N ALA A 284 -59.93 0.61 31.34
CA ALA A 284 -61.36 0.76 31.54
C ALA A 284 -62.17 -0.30 30.78
N LYS A 285 -63.24 -0.81 31.42
CA LYS A 285 -64.14 -1.84 30.87
C LYS A 285 -65.59 -1.36 30.94
N GLY A 286 -66.41 -1.81 29.98
CA GLY A 286 -67.86 -1.58 29.98
C GLY A 286 -68.35 -0.52 29.00
N ARG A 287 -69.64 -0.18 29.09
CA ARG A 287 -70.31 0.75 28.16
C ARG A 287 -69.70 2.15 28.29
N GLY A 288 -69.26 2.71 27.16
CA GLY A 288 -68.62 4.03 27.08
C GLY A 288 -67.08 4.01 27.09
N ALA A 289 -66.44 2.91 27.49
CA ALA A 289 -65.00 2.75 27.38
C ALA A 289 -64.56 2.53 25.92
N CYS A 290 -63.42 3.10 25.54
CA CYS A 290 -62.92 3.06 24.15
C CYS A 290 -63.93 3.56 23.11
N SER A 291 -64.87 4.46 23.46
CA SER A 291 -65.94 4.92 22.55
C SER A 291 -65.42 5.58 21.28
N HIS A 292 -64.28 6.27 21.36
CA HIS A 292 -63.59 6.85 20.22
C HIS A 292 -62.77 5.83 19.40
N HIS A 293 -62.60 4.61 19.92
CA HIS A 293 -61.75 3.53 19.39
C HIS A 293 -62.56 2.27 19.05
N GLY A 294 -63.86 2.43 18.77
CA GLY A 294 -64.76 1.32 18.37
C GLY A 294 -65.22 0.43 19.51
N GLY A 295 -65.03 0.85 20.77
CA GLY A 295 -65.39 0.08 21.95
C GLY A 295 -64.29 -0.86 22.43
N VAL A 296 -64.58 -1.55 23.53
CA VAL A 296 -63.68 -2.53 24.13
C VAL A 296 -63.79 -3.85 23.39
N CYS A 297 -62.65 -4.43 23.02
CA CYS A 297 -62.63 -5.69 22.29
C CYS A 297 -62.75 -6.92 23.22
N ASN A 298 -63.20 -8.04 22.66
CA ASN A 298 -63.48 -9.27 23.41
C ASN A 298 -62.22 -10.04 23.86
N TRP A 299 -61.06 -9.37 23.91
CA TRP A 299 -59.82 -9.94 24.39
C TRP A 299 -58.99 -8.86 25.09
N ASN A 300 -58.15 -9.28 26.04
CA ASN A 300 -57.22 -8.39 26.74
C ASN A 300 -55.77 -8.79 26.42
N LYS A 301 -54.88 -7.81 26.32
CA LYS A 301 -53.45 -8.01 26.07
C LYS A 301 -52.73 -8.33 27.39
N PRO A 302 -51.98 -9.43 27.49
CA PRO A 302 -51.22 -9.75 28.70
C PRO A 302 -50.02 -8.82 28.84
N MET A 303 -49.91 -8.13 29.98
CA MET A 303 -48.76 -7.29 30.30
C MET A 303 -47.72 -8.11 31.07
N LYS A 304 -46.49 -8.13 30.57
CA LYS A 304 -45.38 -8.91 31.11
C LYS A 304 -44.26 -7.96 31.55
N LEU A 305 -43.70 -8.19 32.74
CA LEU A 305 -42.51 -7.48 33.20
C LEU A 305 -41.27 -8.17 32.65
N PHE A 306 -40.51 -7.48 31.79
CA PHE A 306 -39.14 -7.87 31.51
C PHE A 306 -38.26 -7.23 32.57
N LYS A 307 -37.77 -8.03 33.53
CA LYS A 307 -36.63 -7.60 34.34
C LYS A 307 -35.37 -7.95 33.55
N LEU A 308 -34.73 -6.91 33.01
CA LEU A 308 -33.31 -6.93 32.67
C LEU A 308 -32.49 -7.13 33.94
#